data_AF-A0A285NB53-F1
#
_entry.id   AF-A0A285NB53-F1
#
_cell.length_a   1.000
_cell.length_b   1.000
_cell.length_c   1.000
_cell.angle_alpha   90.00
_cell.angle_beta   90.00
_cell.angle_gamma   90.00
#
_symmetry.space_group_name_H-M   'P 1'
#
loop_
_entity.id
_entity.type
_entity.pdbx_description
1 polymer ?
#
loop_
_entity_poly.entity_id
_entity_poly.type
_entity_poly.pdbx_seq_one_letter_code
_entity_poly.pdbx_strand_id
1 'polypeptide(L)'
;MKGGLWTVVVVVVFLVAMMSGAVGTQTDQVTSTAQVDNESQTLTSSTWTDLDRADEVVRVHANETVRTDNGTVLDRGTDYKMDYQDAEIRATANSSAAGSAVNITYAYVTADETSRGVLALLGVLSPFLGYALLIIGAVVLISWLGVLK
;
A
#
# COMPACT_ATOMS: atom_id res chain seq x y z
N MET A 1 -40.21 16.76 -30.28
CA MET A 1 -39.90 17.05 -28.86
C MET A 1 -39.63 15.78 -28.03
N LYS A 2 -38.96 14.74 -28.59
CA LYS A 2 -38.64 13.49 -27.86
C LYS A 2 -37.15 13.36 -27.49
N GLY A 3 -36.28 14.18 -28.06
CA GLY A 3 -34.83 14.16 -27.79
C GLY A 3 -34.43 14.79 -26.46
N GLY A 4 -35.09 15.88 -26.04
CA GLY A 4 -34.70 16.63 -24.83
C GLY A 4 -34.88 15.88 -23.51
N LEU A 5 -35.97 15.11 -23.38
CA LEU A 5 -36.24 14.36 -22.15
C LEU A 5 -35.22 13.24 -21.91
N TRP A 6 -34.82 12.54 -22.98
CA TRP A 6 -33.81 11.48 -22.91
C TRP A 6 -32.43 12.03 -22.54
N THR A 7 -32.04 13.16 -23.12
CA THR A 7 -30.77 13.81 -22.79
C THR A 7 -30.71 14.26 -21.34
N VAL A 8 -31.80 14.81 -20.78
CA VAL A 8 -31.87 15.21 -19.36
C VAL A 8 -31.72 13.99 -18.44
N VAL A 9 -32.39 12.88 -18.75
CA VAL A 9 -32.26 11.64 -17.97
C VAL A 9 -30.83 11.10 -18.01
N VAL A 10 -30.17 11.11 -19.18
CA VAL A 10 -28.77 10.67 -19.32
C VAL A 10 -27.82 11.55 -18.50
N VAL A 11 -28.00 12.88 -18.53
CA VAL A 11 -27.15 13.81 -17.79
C VAL A 11 -27.32 13.66 -16.28
N VAL A 12 -28.55 13.49 -15.79
CA VAL A 12 -28.81 13.29 -14.36
C VAL A 12 -28.23 11.96 -13.87
N VAL A 13 -28.40 10.88 -14.63
CA VAL A 13 -27.80 9.57 -14.30
C VAL A 13 -26.27 9.66 -14.31
N PHE A 14 -25.69 10.39 -15.26
CA PHE A 14 -24.24 10.60 -15.32
C PHE A 14 -23.71 11.39 -14.12
N LEU A 15 -24.40 12.47 -13.72
CA LEU A 15 -24.04 13.25 -12.54
C LEU A 15 -24.16 12.45 -11.24
N VAL A 16 -25.24 11.66 -11.08
CA VAL A 16 -25.41 10.78 -9.90
C VAL A 16 -24.36 9.68 -9.88
N ALA A 17 -24.01 9.10 -11.03
CA ALA A 17 -22.93 8.11 -11.13
C ALA A 17 -21.56 8.72 -10.78
N MET A 18 -21.28 9.95 -11.23
CA MET A 18 -20.04 10.66 -10.86
C MET A 18 -19.98 11.00 -9.37
N MET A 19 -21.09 11.44 -8.77
CA MET A 19 -21.15 11.73 -7.33
C MET A 19 -20.99 10.45 -6.49
N SER A 20 -21.54 9.32 -6.95
CA SER A 20 -21.35 8.01 -6.32
C SER A 20 -19.89 7.53 -6.39
N GLY A 21 -19.17 7.87 -7.46
CA GLY A 21 -17.76 7.51 -7.64
C GLY A 21 -16.78 8.28 -6.75
N ALA A 22 -17.17 9.46 -6.25
CA ALA A 22 -16.29 10.34 -5.47
C ALA A 22 -16.25 10.02 -3.96
N VAL A 23 -17.18 9.21 -3.43
CA VAL A 23 -17.23 8.86 -1.99
C VAL A 23 -16.29 7.69 -1.64
N GLY A 24 -15.61 7.11 -2.63
CA GLY A 24 -14.81 5.90 -2.49
C GLY A 24 -13.30 6.08 -2.55
N THR A 25 -12.73 7.28 -2.41
CA THR A 25 -11.26 7.41 -2.31
C THR A 25 -10.82 7.03 -0.91
N GLN A 26 -10.85 5.73 -0.60
CA GLN A 26 -9.94 5.18 0.41
C GLN A 26 -8.55 5.62 -0.01
N THR A 27 -7.91 6.44 0.82
CA THR A 27 -6.48 6.69 0.76
C THR A 27 -5.80 5.35 1.05
N ASP A 28 -5.65 4.51 0.03
CA ASP A 28 -4.79 3.35 0.09
C ASP A 28 -3.40 3.90 0.45
N GLN A 29 -2.91 3.53 1.64
CA GLN A 29 -1.52 3.82 1.98
C GLN A 29 -0.67 3.15 0.91
N VAL A 30 0.01 3.97 0.10
CA VAL A 30 0.91 3.45 -0.91
C VAL A 30 2.06 2.80 -0.17
N THR A 31 2.21 1.49 -0.36
CA THR A 31 3.27 0.71 0.24
C THR A 31 4.31 0.37 -0.82
N SER A 32 5.59 0.45 -0.48
CA SER A 32 6.69 -0.06 -1.31
C SER A 32 7.20 -1.38 -0.75
N THR A 33 7.79 -2.21 -1.61
CA THR A 33 8.48 -3.44 -1.20
C THR A 33 9.99 -3.24 -1.33
N ALA A 34 10.71 -3.47 -0.24
CA ALA A 34 12.16 -3.44 -0.18
C ALA A 34 12.70 -4.83 0.13
N GLN A 35 13.95 -5.09 -0.23
CA GLN A 35 14.65 -6.35 0.02
C GLN A 35 15.90 -6.08 0.85
N VAL A 36 16.13 -6.91 1.86
CA VAL A 36 17.35 -6.97 2.63
C VAL A 36 18.05 -8.28 2.29
N ASP A 37 19.32 -8.19 1.93
CA ASP A 37 20.16 -9.33 1.58
C ASP A 37 21.25 -9.52 2.64
N ASN A 38 21.37 -10.74 3.16
CA ASN A 38 22.41 -11.16 4.11
C ASN A 38 22.51 -10.29 5.37
N GLU A 39 21.38 -10.04 6.04
CA GLU A 39 21.41 -9.48 7.38
C GLU A 39 21.96 -10.50 8.37
N SER A 40 23.00 -10.14 9.12
CA SER A 40 23.62 -11.04 10.08
C SER A 40 23.00 -10.84 11.46
N GLN A 41 22.38 -11.87 12.00
CA GLN A 41 21.76 -11.85 13.34
C GLN A 41 22.21 -13.05 14.16
N THR A 42 22.32 -12.88 15.47
CA THR A 42 22.52 -14.01 16.40
C THR A 42 21.17 -14.46 16.93
N LEU A 43 20.75 -15.67 16.55
CA LEU A 43 19.46 -16.19 17.02
C LEU A 43 19.59 -16.74 18.42
N THR A 44 18.63 -16.41 19.28
CA THR A 44 18.46 -17.01 20.60
C THR A 44 17.13 -17.74 20.67
N SER A 45 17.04 -18.77 21.51
CA SER A 45 15.81 -19.52 21.74
C SER A 45 14.98 -18.96 22.90
N SER A 46 15.57 -18.09 23.73
CA SER A 46 14.93 -17.54 24.93
C SER A 46 14.15 -16.25 24.68
N THR A 47 14.58 -15.46 23.70
CA THR A 47 13.98 -14.16 23.36
C THR A 47 13.82 -14.01 21.85
N TRP A 48 13.00 -13.05 21.45
CA TRP A 48 12.95 -12.59 20.06
C TRP A 48 14.10 -11.61 19.81
N THR A 49 14.60 -11.61 18.57
CA THR A 49 15.63 -10.70 18.08
C THR A 49 15.01 -9.86 16.98
N ASP A 50 15.06 -8.54 17.14
CA ASP A 50 14.58 -7.60 16.13
C ASP A 50 15.50 -7.62 14.90
N LEU A 51 14.91 -7.59 13.70
CA LEU A 51 15.67 -7.34 12.47
C LEU A 51 16.03 -5.87 12.36
N ASP A 52 17.07 -5.56 11.58
CA ASP A 52 17.61 -4.20 11.42
C ASP A 52 16.56 -3.17 10.90
N ARG A 53 15.47 -3.64 10.30
CA ARG A 53 14.38 -2.83 9.74
C ARG A 53 13.05 -2.95 10.48
N ALA A 54 13.07 -3.45 11.72
CA ALA A 54 11.86 -3.67 12.53
C ALA A 54 11.08 -2.38 12.85
N ASP A 55 11.73 -1.22 12.83
CA ASP A 55 11.12 0.09 13.11
C ASP A 55 10.48 0.74 11.88
N GLU A 56 10.90 0.36 10.67
CA GLU A 56 10.46 0.95 9.40
C GLU A 56 9.40 0.11 8.66
N VAL A 57 9.21 -1.14 9.11
CA VAL A 57 8.39 -2.14 8.44
C VAL A 57 6.91 -2.06 8.83
N VAL A 58 6.05 -2.15 7.82
CA VAL A 58 4.60 -2.38 7.98
C VAL A 58 4.29 -3.87 8.11
N ARG A 59 5.00 -4.70 7.33
CA ARG A 59 5.00 -6.16 7.42
C ARG A 59 6.19 -6.77 6.69
N VAL A 60 6.65 -7.93 7.12
CA VAL A 60 7.60 -8.77 6.38
C VAL A 60 6.86 -9.78 5.51
N HIS A 61 7.38 -10.06 4.32
CA HIS A 61 6.87 -11.13 3.47
C HIS A 61 7.35 -12.49 3.98
N ALA A 62 6.48 -13.50 3.88
CA ALA A 62 6.79 -14.87 4.28
C ALA A 62 7.69 -15.60 3.25
N ASN A 63 8.65 -14.91 2.65
CA ASN A 63 9.58 -15.41 1.62
C ASN A 63 11.06 -15.32 2.07
N GLU A 64 11.31 -15.20 3.37
CA GLU A 64 12.66 -15.12 3.90
C GLU A 64 13.46 -16.41 3.68
N THR A 65 14.77 -16.25 3.59
CA THR A 65 15.73 -17.33 3.62
C THR A 65 16.72 -17.09 4.73
N VAL A 66 16.82 -18.05 5.65
CA VAL A 66 17.78 -18.01 6.76
C VAL A 66 18.85 -19.06 6.52
N ARG A 67 20.12 -18.67 6.62
CA ARG A 67 21.27 -19.57 6.48
C ARG A 67 22.22 -19.44 7.65
N THR A 68 22.82 -20.54 8.10
CA THR A 68 23.96 -20.47 9.02
C THR A 68 25.20 -19.92 8.29
N ASP A 69 26.21 -19.49 9.05
CA ASP A 69 27.51 -19.07 8.49
C ASP A 69 28.18 -20.14 7.61
N ASN A 70 27.88 -21.42 7.86
CA ASN A 70 28.36 -22.55 7.06
C ASN A 70 27.53 -22.78 5.78
N GLY A 71 26.58 -21.90 5.45
CA GLY A 71 25.75 -21.96 4.25
C GLY A 71 24.57 -22.93 4.32
N THR A 72 24.28 -23.52 5.48
CA THR A 72 23.13 -24.43 5.65
C THR A 72 21.84 -23.62 5.73
N VAL A 73 20.87 -23.91 4.88
CA VAL A 73 19.53 -23.29 4.94
C VAL A 73 18.77 -23.86 6.14
N LEU A 74 18.20 -22.98 6.95
CA LEU A 74 17.38 -23.34 8.09
C LEU A 74 15.90 -23.41 7.68
N ASP A 75 15.17 -24.34 8.28
CA ASP A 75 13.75 -24.54 8.01
C ASP A 75 12.87 -23.80 9.02
N ARG A 76 11.91 -23.02 8.51
CA ARG A 76 10.94 -22.29 9.34
C ARG A 76 10.06 -23.27 10.11
N GLY A 77 9.82 -22.98 11.39
CA GLY A 77 9.02 -23.80 12.30
C GLY A 77 9.80 -24.93 12.96
N THR A 78 10.85 -25.43 12.29
CA THR A 78 11.76 -26.44 12.84
C THR A 78 12.95 -25.76 13.53
N ASP A 79 13.69 -24.93 12.80
CA ASP A 79 14.94 -24.33 13.26
C ASP A 79 14.76 -22.91 13.78
N TYR A 80 13.82 -22.16 13.22
CA TYR A 80 13.53 -20.79 13.63
C TYR A 80 12.05 -20.45 13.53
N LYS A 81 11.65 -19.36 14.16
CA LYS A 81 10.33 -18.73 14.03
C LYS A 81 10.53 -17.27 13.71
N MET A 82 9.63 -16.72 12.91
CA MET A 82 9.63 -15.32 12.51
C MET A 82 8.26 -14.70 12.76
N ASP A 83 8.24 -13.50 13.33
CA ASP A 83 7.07 -12.64 13.39
C ASP A 83 7.10 -11.68 12.21
N TYR A 84 6.08 -11.74 11.36
CA TYR A 84 5.98 -10.91 10.16
C TYR A 84 5.40 -9.53 10.43
N GLN A 85 4.78 -9.31 11.59
CA GLN A 85 4.22 -8.01 11.94
C GLN A 85 5.32 -7.12 12.53
N ASP A 86 6.03 -7.66 13.52
CA ASP A 86 7.05 -6.91 14.26
C ASP A 86 8.47 -7.10 13.68
N ALA A 87 8.62 -7.90 12.63
CA ALA A 87 9.90 -8.25 12.00
C ALA A 87 10.93 -8.79 13.00
N GLU A 88 10.48 -9.72 13.83
CA GLU A 88 11.31 -10.37 14.84
C GLU A 88 11.62 -11.81 14.43
N ILE A 89 12.78 -12.32 14.82
CA ILE A 89 13.19 -13.70 14.59
C ILE A 89 13.73 -14.36 15.86
N ARG A 90 13.50 -15.66 16.02
CA ARG A 90 14.10 -16.46 17.10
C ARG A 90 14.41 -17.88 16.67
N ALA A 91 15.37 -18.51 17.33
CA ALA A 91 15.60 -19.94 17.16
C ALA A 91 14.52 -20.76 17.88
N THR A 92 14.17 -21.92 17.33
CA THR A 92 13.35 -22.90 18.06
C THR A 92 14.19 -23.54 19.17
N ALA A 93 13.57 -23.96 20.28
CA ALA A 93 14.28 -24.49 21.45
C ALA A 93 15.22 -25.68 21.16
N ASN A 94 14.96 -26.46 20.11
CA ASN A 94 15.76 -27.63 19.72
C ASN A 94 16.68 -27.36 18.51
N SER A 95 16.77 -26.10 18.05
CA SER A 95 17.53 -25.74 16.87
C SER A 95 19.01 -25.69 17.16
N SER A 96 19.82 -26.28 16.27
CA SER A 96 21.28 -26.14 16.29
C SER A 96 21.76 -24.72 15.95
N ALA A 97 20.87 -23.87 15.41
CA ALA A 97 21.16 -22.48 15.12
C ALA A 97 21.05 -21.56 16.34
N ALA A 98 20.55 -22.06 17.48
CA ALA A 98 20.48 -21.27 18.71
C ALA A 98 21.89 -20.91 19.22
N GLY A 99 22.15 -19.61 19.40
CA GLY A 99 23.45 -19.06 19.81
C GLY A 99 24.46 -18.91 18.66
N SER A 100 24.07 -19.20 17.42
CA SER A 100 24.92 -19.02 16.23
C SER A 100 24.50 -17.76 15.45
N ALA A 101 25.46 -17.16 14.75
CA ALA A 101 25.16 -16.15 13.75
C ALA A 101 24.54 -16.81 12.50
N VAL A 102 23.53 -16.15 11.97
CA VAL A 102 22.81 -16.54 10.76
C VAL A 102 22.68 -15.35 9.84
N ASN A 103 22.65 -15.61 8.54
CA ASN A 103 22.38 -14.64 7.50
C ASN A 103 20.93 -14.78 7.03
N ILE A 104 20.21 -13.66 7.05
CA ILE A 104 18.79 -13.58 6.77
C ILE A 104 18.61 -12.70 5.53
N THR A 105 17.94 -13.24 4.53
CA THR A 105 17.47 -12.49 3.37
C THR A 105 15.95 -12.44 3.43
N TYR A 106 15.34 -11.25 3.42
CA TYR A 106 13.90 -11.09 3.49
C TYR A 106 13.42 -9.88 2.70
N ALA A 107 12.16 -9.90 2.28
CA ALA A 107 11.50 -8.75 1.69
C ALA A 107 10.49 -8.17 2.68
N TYR A 108 10.45 -6.85 2.81
CA TYR A 108 9.56 -6.17 3.73
C TYR A 108 8.81 -5.04 3.04
N VAL A 109 7.67 -4.67 3.60
CA VAL A 109 6.79 -3.62 3.12
C VAL A 109 7.00 -2.39 3.97
N THR A 110 7.26 -1.25 3.34
CA THR A 110 7.35 0.05 4.00
C THR A 110 6.25 0.97 3.50
N ALA A 111 5.86 1.96 4.32
CA ALA A 111 4.98 3.02 3.86
C ALA A 111 5.77 3.96 2.92
N ASP A 112 5.34 4.11 1.68
CA ASP A 112 5.98 5.02 0.72
C ASP A 112 5.54 6.46 1.02
N GLU A 113 6.46 7.26 1.56
CA GLU A 113 6.21 8.68 1.81
C GLU A 113 6.15 9.51 0.52
N THR A 114 6.76 9.01 -0.57
CA THR A 114 6.92 9.73 -1.84
C THR A 114 5.59 9.90 -2.59
N SER A 115 4.68 8.94 -2.46
CA SER A 115 3.37 8.95 -3.12
C SER A 115 2.34 9.89 -2.47
N ARG A 116 2.65 10.45 -1.29
CA ARG A 116 1.84 11.54 -0.70
C ARG A 116 1.84 12.77 -1.60
N GLY A 117 2.91 13.01 -2.36
CA GLY A 117 3.02 14.17 -3.26
C GLY A 117 2.05 14.12 -4.45
N VAL A 118 1.90 12.95 -5.09
CA VAL A 118 1.01 12.79 -6.27
C VAL A 118 -0.46 12.75 -5.84
N LEU A 119 -0.78 12.08 -4.73
CA LEU A 119 -2.13 12.08 -4.15
C LEU A 119 -2.53 13.46 -3.60
N ALA A 120 -1.59 14.22 -3.02
CA ALA A 120 -1.84 15.61 -2.63
C ALA A 120 -2.06 16.53 -3.85
N LEU A 121 -1.32 16.33 -4.94
CA LEU A 121 -1.52 17.10 -6.18
C LEU A 121 -2.91 16.82 -6.80
N LEU A 122 -3.32 15.55 -6.84
CA LEU A 122 -4.65 15.15 -7.32
C LEU A 122 -5.76 15.61 -6.35
N GLY A 123 -5.54 15.54 -5.05
CA GLY A 123 -6.48 16.04 -4.03
C GLY A 123 -6.66 17.56 -4.07
N VAL A 124 -5.59 18.33 -4.31
CA VAL A 124 -5.63 19.79 -4.46
C VAL A 124 -6.21 20.21 -5.82
N LEU A 125 -5.98 19.44 -6.89
CA LEU A 125 -6.62 19.69 -8.20
C LEU A 125 -8.09 19.23 -8.27
N SER A 126 -8.50 18.30 -7.42
CA SER A 126 -9.88 17.77 -7.33
C SER A 126 -10.97 18.86 -7.26
N PRO A 127 -10.88 19.89 -6.39
CA PRO A 127 -11.88 20.96 -6.38
C PRO A 127 -11.89 21.75 -7.69
N PHE A 128 -10.73 22.00 -8.32
CA PHE A 128 -10.66 22.73 -9.59
C PHE A 128 -11.28 21.94 -10.74
N LEU A 129 -11.09 20.62 -10.80
CA LEU A 129 -11.77 19.73 -11.74
C LEU A 129 -13.28 19.69 -11.49
N GLY A 130 -13.69 19.65 -10.22
CA GLY A 130 -15.08 19.75 -9.82
C GLY A 130 -15.74 21.05 -10.28
N TYR A 131 -15.10 22.20 -10.02
CA TYR A 131 -15.59 23.50 -10.48
C TYR A 131 -15.56 23.63 -12.01
N ALA A 132 -14.53 23.13 -12.69
CA ALA A 132 -14.46 23.13 -14.15
C ALA A 132 -15.61 22.33 -14.78
N LEU A 133 -15.93 21.14 -14.24
CA LEU A 133 -17.07 20.35 -14.68
C LEU A 133 -18.41 21.04 -14.38
N LEU A 134 -18.52 21.72 -13.24
CA LEU A 134 -19.71 22.51 -12.89
C LEU A 134 -19.91 23.69 -13.85
N ILE A 135 -18.83 24.39 -14.20
CA ILE A 135 -18.83 25.47 -15.20
C ILE A 135 -19.22 24.94 -16.57
N ILE A 136 -18.63 23.82 -17.01
CA ILE A 136 -18.99 23.17 -18.28
C ILE A 136 -20.48 22.78 -18.28
N GLY A 137 -20.97 22.17 -17.19
CA GLY A 137 -22.38 21.82 -17.02
C GLY A 137 -23.30 23.04 -17.07
N ALA A 138 -22.91 24.14 -16.41
CA ALA A 138 -23.66 25.40 -16.43
C ALA A 138 -23.67 26.05 -17.82
N VAL A 139 -22.54 26.08 -18.54
CA VAL A 139 -22.46 26.63 -19.91
C VAL A 139 -23.32 25.84 -20.88
N VAL A 140 -23.33 24.51 -20.77
CA VAL A 140 -24.20 23.63 -21.55
C VAL A 140 -25.67 23.92 -21.24
N LEU A 141 -26.05 24.07 -19.97
CA LEU A 141 -27.41 24.40 -19.55
C LEU A 141 -27.85 25.80 -20.02
N ILE A 142 -26.99 26.82 -19.91
CA ILE A 142 -27.28 28.20 -20.31
C ILE A 142 -27.39 28.34 -21.83
N SER A 143 -26.52 27.66 -22.60
CA SER A 143 -26.65 27.58 -24.07
C SER A 143 -27.94 26.89 -24.49
N TRP A 144 -28.39 25.88 -23.75
CA TRP A 144 -29.63 25.14 -24.06
C TRP A 144 -30.90 25.90 -23.67
N LEU A 145 -30.85 26.72 -22.61
CA LEU A 145 -31.92 27.66 -22.23
C LEU A 145 -32.02 28.88 -23.15
N GLY A 146 -31.12 29.02 -24.13
CA GLY A 146 -31.16 30.09 -25.13
C GLY A 146 -30.82 31.48 -24.59
N VAL A 147 -30.19 31.54 -23.40
CA VAL A 147 -29.83 32.81 -22.73
C VAL A 147 -28.51 33.38 -23.27
N LEU A 148 -27.65 32.54 -23.84
CA LEU A 148 -26.49 32.97 -24.64
C LEU A 148 -26.84 32.86 -26.12
N LYS A 149 -27.21 33.99 -26.72
CA LYS A 149 -27.11 34.24 -28.16
C LYS A 149 -25.94 35.16 -28.42
#